data_AF-A0A1W1HYX7-F1
#
_entry.id   AF-A0A1W1HYX7-F1
#
_cell.length_a   1.000
_cell.length_b   1.000
_cell.length_c   1.000
_cell.angle_alpha   90.00
_cell.angle_beta   90.00
_cell.angle_gamma   90.00
#
_symmetry.space_group_name_H-M   'P 1'
#
loop_
_entity.id
_entity.type
_entity.pdbx_description
1 polymer ?
#
loop_
_entity_poly.entity_id
_entity_poly.type
_entity_poly.pdbx_seq_one_letter_code
_entity_poly.pdbx_strand_id
1 'polypeptide(L)'
;MRDERTTNYYAILELSPGASDAEIKRAWHEHMQVWHPDRFVHSPTLHRKAEARTQLINQAYQTLSDPAARARYDAGRQHPSSPTPPPRPSPTPRPQAAPRPRQELRGPQTMLNVTRFSHPKIMVPAIHMLVDSREHLPYEFKGLVRIAGTITQTLPAGDYAIAEAPAIFCVERRRVEEFNTIFSNPSDNRPRFLRELEPLLAYPHRFLVIEGAIQYNSGGGRLGQYHRNGMVDFLDALTARFGLQIIYSDSREEAEERVANLAALHYAYHLAEQQGLGRCLTENDA
;
A
#
# COMPACT_ATOMS: atom_id res chain seq x y z
N MET A 1 20.73 21.32 18.72
CA MET A 1 20.24 22.10 17.57
C MET A 1 20.36 21.24 16.33
N ARG A 2 19.26 20.82 15.70
CA ARG A 2 19.29 20.09 14.42
C ARG A 2 18.18 20.63 13.51
N ASP A 3 18.61 21.07 12.34
CA ASP A 3 17.93 21.82 11.27
C ASP A 3 16.41 21.70 11.17
N GLU A 4 15.77 22.84 11.43
CA GLU A 4 14.53 23.24 10.80
C GLU A 4 14.81 23.70 9.35
N ARG A 5 13.96 23.26 8.41
CA ARG A 5 13.61 23.96 7.15
C ARG A 5 14.53 23.85 5.92
N THR A 6 14.84 22.64 5.46
CA THR A 6 15.07 22.44 4.01
C THR A 6 13.88 21.72 3.39
N THR A 7 12.80 22.49 3.16
CA THR A 7 11.65 22.05 2.39
C THR A 7 12.11 21.55 1.01
N ASN A 8 12.10 20.23 0.83
CA ASN A 8 12.50 19.61 -0.44
C ASN A 8 11.34 19.73 -1.43
N TYR A 9 11.43 20.64 -2.40
CA TYR A 9 10.38 20.86 -3.40
C TYR A 9 10.17 19.64 -4.31
N TYR A 10 11.21 18.86 -4.58
CA TYR A 10 11.06 17.59 -5.30
C TYR A 10 10.29 16.58 -4.44
N ALA A 11 10.51 16.54 -3.13
CA ALA A 11 9.76 15.65 -2.24
C ALA A 11 8.30 16.10 -2.03
N ILE A 12 8.00 17.41 -2.12
CA ILE A 12 6.62 17.92 -2.07
C ILE A 12 5.81 17.46 -3.29
N LEU A 13 6.45 17.40 -4.46
CA LEU A 13 5.86 16.89 -5.70
C LEU A 13 6.09 15.39 -5.90
N GLU A 14 6.67 14.69 -4.93
CA GLU A 14 6.99 13.25 -4.99
C GLU A 14 7.86 12.84 -6.20
N LEU A 15 8.78 13.74 -6.60
CA LEU A 15 9.70 13.57 -7.71
C LEU A 15 11.15 13.36 -7.25
N SER A 16 11.95 12.75 -8.12
CA SER A 16 13.41 12.65 -7.96
C SER A 16 14.11 13.93 -8.45
N PRO A 17 15.24 14.34 -7.83
CA PRO A 17 16.11 15.37 -8.39
C PRO A 17 16.55 14.95 -9.81
N GLY A 18 16.28 15.80 -10.80
CA GLY A 18 16.50 15.48 -12.22
C GLY A 18 15.23 15.15 -13.02
N ALA A 19 14.04 15.19 -12.39
CA ALA A 19 12.77 15.08 -13.10
C ALA A 19 12.64 16.12 -14.24
N SER A 20 12.04 15.72 -15.35
CA SER A 20 11.78 16.59 -16.50
C SER A 20 10.68 17.61 -16.22
N ASP A 21 10.65 18.69 -16.99
CA ASP A 21 9.63 19.75 -16.85
C ASP A 21 8.20 19.21 -17.08
N ALA A 22 8.08 18.19 -17.95
CA ALA A 22 6.82 17.48 -18.18
C ALA A 22 6.36 16.70 -16.94
N GLU A 23 7.28 16.05 -16.22
CA GLU A 23 6.99 15.33 -14.98
C GLU A 23 6.64 16.29 -13.84
N ILE A 24 7.34 17.42 -13.73
CA ILE A 24 7.06 18.48 -12.75
C ILE A 24 5.66 19.06 -12.97
N LYS A 25 5.28 19.33 -14.22
CA LYS A 25 3.95 19.84 -14.58
C LYS A 25 2.86 18.80 -14.34
N ARG A 26 3.11 17.52 -14.65
CA ARG A 26 2.18 16.43 -14.41
C ARG A 26 1.92 16.24 -12.91
N ALA A 27 2.98 16.14 -12.10
CA ALA A 27 2.86 15.99 -10.66
C ALA A 27 2.12 17.18 -10.01
N TRP A 28 2.37 18.40 -10.48
CA TRP A 28 1.62 19.58 -10.04
C TRP A 28 0.12 19.46 -10.33
N HIS A 29 -0.27 19.06 -11.56
CA HIS A 29 -1.68 18.83 -11.89
C HIS A 29 -2.33 17.75 -11.03
N GLU A 30 -1.65 16.62 -10.82
CA GLU A 30 -2.14 15.50 -10.00
C GLU A 30 -2.35 15.94 -8.54
N HIS A 31 -1.37 16.64 -7.95
CA HIS A 31 -1.49 17.15 -6.59
C HIS A 31 -2.55 18.26 -6.45
N MET A 32 -2.70 19.14 -7.45
CA MET A 32 -3.77 20.15 -7.47
C MET A 32 -5.15 19.51 -7.57
N GLN A 33 -5.30 18.44 -8.34
CA GLN A 33 -6.56 17.71 -8.38
C GLN A 33 -6.91 17.15 -7.00
N VAL A 34 -5.94 16.59 -6.26
CA VAL A 34 -6.17 15.99 -4.93
C VAL A 34 -6.41 17.06 -3.84
N TRP A 35 -5.60 18.11 -3.80
CA TRP A 35 -5.54 19.06 -2.68
C TRP A 35 -6.26 20.40 -2.91
N HIS A 36 -7.00 20.57 -4.01
CA HIS A 36 -7.72 21.84 -4.26
C HIS A 36 -8.67 22.20 -3.11
N PRO A 37 -8.61 23.42 -2.54
CA PRO A 37 -9.43 23.82 -1.40
C PRO A 37 -10.94 23.73 -1.68
N ASP A 38 -11.37 23.90 -2.94
CA ASP A 38 -12.77 23.74 -3.37
C ASP A 38 -13.34 22.34 -3.14
N ARG A 39 -12.48 21.31 -3.10
CA ARG A 39 -12.93 19.93 -2.81
C ARG A 39 -13.33 19.75 -1.34
N PHE A 40 -12.93 20.67 -0.48
CA PHE A 40 -13.05 20.54 0.97
C PHE A 40 -13.86 21.68 1.62
N VAL A 41 -14.60 22.47 0.83
CA VAL A 41 -15.43 23.61 1.31
C VAL A 41 -16.44 23.23 2.39
N HIS A 42 -16.88 21.96 2.42
CA HIS A 42 -17.83 21.44 3.41
C HIS A 42 -17.18 21.00 4.73
N SER A 43 -15.85 21.06 4.85
CA SER A 43 -15.11 20.69 6.06
C SER A 43 -14.04 21.74 6.39
N PRO A 44 -14.27 22.65 7.36
CA PRO A 44 -13.35 23.75 7.67
C PRO A 44 -11.93 23.31 8.07
N THR A 45 -11.80 22.14 8.69
CA THR A 45 -10.51 21.57 9.10
C THR A 45 -9.75 20.98 7.91
N LEU A 46 -10.42 20.27 7.00
CA LEU A 46 -9.79 19.75 5.78
C LEU A 46 -9.51 20.87 4.77
N HIS A 47 -10.37 21.89 4.70
CA HIS A 47 -10.15 23.07 3.88
C HIS A 47 -8.85 23.79 4.25
N ARG A 48 -8.61 24.06 5.55
CA ARG A 48 -7.34 24.65 6.01
C ARG A 48 -6.12 23.78 5.69
N LYS A 49 -6.26 22.45 5.80
CA LYS A 49 -5.17 21.51 5.46
C LYS A 49 -4.88 21.51 3.96
N ALA A 50 -5.93 21.52 3.14
CA ALA A 50 -5.85 21.58 1.69
C ALA A 50 -5.25 22.91 1.21
N GLU A 51 -5.61 24.01 1.84
CA GLU A 51 -5.03 25.34 1.59
C GLU A 51 -3.53 25.36 1.91
N ALA A 52 -3.12 24.91 3.10
CA ALA A 52 -1.71 24.83 3.48
C ALA A 52 -0.91 23.90 2.55
N ARG A 53 -1.48 22.76 2.15
CA ARG A 53 -0.83 21.81 1.24
C ARG A 53 -0.71 22.38 -0.17
N THR A 54 -1.77 23.02 -0.67
CA THR A 54 -1.81 23.67 -1.98
C THR A 54 -0.79 24.80 -2.09
N GLN A 55 -0.61 25.58 -1.02
CA GLN A 55 0.43 26.61 -0.97
C GLN A 55 1.84 26.02 -1.15
N LEU A 56 2.14 24.92 -0.44
CA LEU A 56 3.44 24.24 -0.56
C LEU A 56 3.65 23.63 -1.95
N ILE A 57 2.62 23.02 -2.54
CA ILE A 57 2.66 22.44 -3.89
C ILE A 57 2.89 23.54 -4.94
N ASN A 58 2.20 24.67 -4.82
CA ASN A 58 2.37 25.80 -5.73
C ASN A 58 3.76 26.43 -5.60
N GLN A 59 4.30 26.55 -4.38
CA GLN A 59 5.65 27.05 -4.15
C GLN A 59 6.73 26.11 -4.74
N ALA A 60 6.53 24.80 -4.59
CA ALA A 60 7.40 23.78 -5.20
C ALA A 60 7.36 23.85 -6.72
N TYR A 61 6.16 23.92 -7.31
CA TYR A 61 5.99 24.04 -8.75
C TYR A 61 6.61 25.32 -9.30
N GLN A 62 6.33 26.49 -8.72
CA GLN A 62 6.90 27.77 -9.17
C GLN A 62 8.43 27.77 -9.18
N THR A 63 9.06 27.12 -8.19
CA THR A 63 10.52 27.04 -8.11
C THR A 63 11.10 26.04 -9.12
N LEU A 64 10.44 24.90 -9.34
CA LEU A 64 10.95 23.82 -10.19
C LEU A 64 10.55 23.96 -11.67
N SER A 65 9.49 24.71 -11.98
CA SER A 65 9.01 24.92 -13.35
C SER A 65 9.80 25.98 -14.13
N ASP A 66 10.46 26.92 -13.42
CA ASP A 66 11.36 27.90 -14.05
C ASP A 66 12.79 27.36 -14.04
N PRO A 67 13.43 27.14 -15.20
CA PRO A 67 14.81 26.66 -15.29
C PRO A 67 15.82 27.50 -14.50
N ALA A 68 15.64 28.83 -14.43
CA ALA A 68 16.56 29.71 -13.71
C ALA A 68 16.39 29.61 -12.18
N ALA A 69 15.14 29.55 -11.70
CA ALA A 69 14.82 29.32 -10.29
C ALA A 69 15.24 27.92 -9.83
N ARG A 70 15.02 26.90 -10.68
CA ARG A 70 15.42 25.51 -10.45
C ARG A 70 16.94 25.38 -10.35
N ALA A 71 17.70 25.98 -11.25
CA ALA A 71 19.16 25.97 -11.21
C ALA A 71 19.71 26.62 -9.93
N ARG A 72 19.10 27.71 -9.46
CA ARG A 72 19.46 28.36 -8.18
C ARG A 72 19.13 27.48 -6.98
N TYR A 73 17.97 26.82 -7.00
CA TYR A 73 17.56 25.88 -5.97
C TYR A 73 18.49 24.66 -5.90
N ASP A 74 18.86 24.10 -7.05
CA ASP A 74 19.75 22.95 -7.15
C ASP A 74 21.20 23.32 -6.79
N ALA A 75 21.68 24.51 -7.17
CA ALA A 75 23.00 25.03 -6.77
C ALA A 75 23.09 25.28 -5.25
N GLY A 76 22.01 25.74 -4.61
CA GLY A 76 21.93 25.89 -3.16
C GLY A 76 21.90 24.55 -2.40
N ARG A 77 21.58 23.44 -3.07
CA ARG A 77 21.62 22.08 -2.50
C ARG A 77 22.98 21.40 -2.62
N GLN A 78 23.80 21.84 -3.56
CA GLN A 78 25.10 21.23 -3.84
C GLN A 78 26.23 22.12 -3.31
N HIS A 79 26.51 22.09 -2.00
CA HIS A 79 27.83 22.25 -1.34
C HIS A 79 27.64 22.36 0.20
N PRO A 80 28.55 21.83 1.07
CA PRO A 80 29.91 21.38 0.76
C PRO A 80 30.23 19.94 1.23
N SER A 81 30.90 19.14 0.38
CA SER A 81 32.08 18.36 0.79
C SER A 81 32.79 17.71 -0.42
N SER A 82 33.90 18.35 -0.78
CA SER A 82 35.19 17.79 -1.22
C SER A 82 35.37 17.10 -2.60
N PRO A 83 36.57 17.24 -3.22
CA PRO A 83 36.79 17.03 -4.65
C PRO A 83 37.31 15.63 -5.01
N THR A 84 36.90 15.15 -6.18
CA THR A 84 37.26 13.85 -6.76
C THR A 84 38.71 13.84 -7.27
N PRO A 85 39.53 12.81 -6.98
CA PRO A 85 40.81 12.60 -7.67
C PRO A 85 40.63 11.93 -9.05
N PRO A 86 41.60 12.08 -9.97
CA PRO A 86 41.46 11.63 -11.35
C PRO A 86 41.49 10.09 -11.51
N PRO A 87 40.96 9.54 -12.61
CA PRO A 87 40.77 8.10 -12.77
C PRO A 87 42.10 7.37 -12.98
N ARG A 88 42.30 6.26 -12.24
CA ARG A 88 43.37 5.29 -12.53
C ARG A 88 42.89 4.23 -13.53
N PRO A 89 43.80 3.67 -14.35
CA PRO A 89 43.50 2.61 -15.30
C PRO A 89 43.27 1.25 -14.62
N SER A 90 42.42 0.44 -15.24
CA SER A 90 41.90 -0.86 -14.78
C SER A 90 42.98 -1.95 -14.65
N PRO A 91 42.92 -2.84 -13.63
CA PRO A 91 43.77 -4.03 -13.57
C PRO A 91 43.10 -5.26 -14.22
N THR A 92 43.96 -6.12 -14.78
CA THR A 92 43.71 -7.42 -15.43
C THR A 92 43.07 -8.47 -14.48
N PRO A 93 42.35 -9.49 -15.00
CA PRO A 93 41.63 -10.45 -14.17
C PRO A 93 42.55 -11.50 -13.54
N ARG A 94 42.39 -11.77 -12.23
CA ARG A 94 42.97 -12.94 -11.53
C ARG A 94 42.01 -14.14 -11.55
N PRO A 95 42.52 -15.38 -11.39
CA PRO A 95 41.73 -16.61 -11.51
C PRO A 95 40.70 -16.76 -10.37
N GLN A 96 39.52 -17.27 -10.73
CA GLN A 96 38.40 -17.52 -9.83
C GLN A 96 38.73 -18.62 -8.82
N ALA A 97 38.50 -18.35 -7.53
CA ALA A 97 38.49 -19.35 -6.47
C ALA A 97 37.10 -20.00 -6.37
N ALA A 98 37.08 -21.29 -6.01
CA ALA A 98 35.92 -22.18 -5.97
C ALA A 98 34.72 -21.64 -5.18
N PRO A 99 33.47 -22.02 -5.56
CA PRO A 99 32.26 -21.53 -4.92
C PRO A 99 32.16 -22.05 -3.47
N ARG A 100 32.00 -21.11 -2.54
CA ARG A 100 31.58 -21.42 -1.16
C ARG A 100 30.15 -21.97 -1.17
N PRO A 101 29.79 -22.87 -0.24
CA PRO A 101 28.44 -23.42 -0.16
C PRO A 101 27.41 -22.30 0.03
N ARG A 102 26.30 -22.40 -0.71
CA ARG A 102 25.15 -21.48 -0.69
C ARG A 102 24.77 -21.16 0.77
N GLN A 103 25.00 -19.92 1.17
CA GLN A 103 24.22 -19.32 2.25
C GLN A 103 22.77 -19.29 1.76
N GLU A 104 21.89 -19.96 2.50
CA GLU A 104 20.45 -19.79 2.38
C GLU A 104 20.15 -18.30 2.34
N LEU A 105 19.43 -17.86 1.29
CA LEU A 105 18.98 -16.48 1.18
C LEU A 105 18.07 -16.20 2.39
N ARG A 106 18.63 -15.59 3.44
CA ARG A 106 17.80 -14.86 4.39
C ARG A 106 17.24 -13.67 3.60
N GLY A 107 15.99 -13.82 3.17
CA GLY A 107 15.23 -12.75 2.52
C GLY A 107 15.17 -11.50 3.39
N PRO A 108 14.69 -10.36 2.85
CA PRO A 108 14.58 -9.12 3.59
C PRO A 108 13.82 -9.35 4.91
N GLN A 109 14.43 -8.97 6.04
CA GLN A 109 13.83 -9.10 7.37
C GLN A 109 13.24 -7.74 7.76
N THR A 110 11.96 -7.72 8.13
CA THR A 110 11.34 -6.52 8.67
C THR A 110 11.32 -6.62 10.19
N MET A 111 11.88 -5.62 10.88
CA MET A 111 11.81 -5.57 12.34
C MET A 111 10.39 -5.17 12.76
N LEU A 112 9.76 -5.97 13.61
CA LEU A 112 8.53 -5.56 14.30
C LEU A 112 8.88 -5.32 15.78
N ASN A 113 8.62 -4.11 16.26
CA ASN A 113 8.96 -3.72 17.63
C ASN A 113 7.86 -4.18 18.60
N VAL A 114 7.75 -5.49 18.82
CA VAL A 114 6.85 -6.04 19.84
C VAL A 114 7.46 -5.78 21.22
N THR A 115 7.20 -4.62 21.82
CA THR A 115 7.76 -4.26 23.14
C THR A 115 6.74 -4.41 24.26
N ARG A 116 6.84 -5.51 25.01
CA ARG A 116 6.43 -5.54 26.43
C ARG A 116 7.68 -5.79 27.26
N PHE A 117 7.94 -4.89 28.22
CA PHE A 117 8.85 -5.07 29.35
C PHE A 117 10.16 -5.82 29.03
N SER A 118 11.19 -5.08 28.59
CA SER A 118 12.60 -5.54 28.55
C SER A 118 12.92 -6.80 27.71
N HIS A 119 12.02 -7.23 26.80
CA HIS A 119 12.29 -8.30 25.84
C HIS A 119 12.74 -7.75 24.46
N PRO A 120 13.62 -8.46 23.74
CA PRO A 120 14.25 -7.98 22.51
C PRO A 120 13.26 -7.85 21.34
N LYS A 121 13.57 -6.94 20.40
CA LYS A 121 12.85 -6.74 19.13
C LYS A 121 12.67 -8.09 18.40
N ILE A 122 11.46 -8.39 17.95
CA ILE A 122 11.23 -9.58 17.13
C ILE A 122 11.59 -9.25 15.69
N MET A 123 12.47 -10.07 15.12
CA MET A 123 12.77 -10.04 13.72
C MET A 123 11.75 -10.89 12.98
N VAL A 124 10.89 -10.26 12.19
CA VAL A 124 9.87 -10.96 11.39
C VAL A 124 10.44 -11.16 9.98
N PRO A 125 10.57 -12.40 9.51
CA PRO A 125 11.02 -12.65 8.15
C PRO A 125 9.97 -12.16 7.15
N ALA A 126 10.39 -11.74 5.96
CA ALA A 126 9.46 -11.54 4.84
C ALA A 126 8.72 -12.85 4.54
N ILE A 127 7.44 -12.72 4.21
CA ILE A 127 6.52 -13.84 3.95
C ILE A 127 6.34 -14.08 2.46
N HIS A 128 5.91 -15.28 2.08
CA HIS A 128 5.44 -15.54 0.72
C HIS A 128 3.91 -15.44 0.65
N MET A 129 3.41 -14.81 -0.40
CA MET A 129 1.97 -14.77 -0.68
C MET A 129 1.59 -16.01 -1.48
N LEU A 130 0.66 -16.80 -0.95
CA LEU A 130 -0.03 -17.80 -1.77
C LEU A 130 -1.06 -17.09 -2.64
N VAL A 131 -1.12 -17.46 -3.91
CA VAL A 131 -2.05 -16.91 -4.90
C VAL A 131 -2.87 -18.05 -5.46
N ASP A 132 -4.20 -17.92 -5.44
CA ASP A 132 -5.10 -18.91 -6.02
C ASP A 132 -4.86 -19.06 -7.53
N SER A 133 -4.78 -20.30 -8.00
CA SER A 133 -4.53 -20.61 -9.41
C SER A 133 -5.64 -20.17 -10.36
N ARG A 134 -6.83 -19.85 -9.85
CA ARG A 134 -7.99 -19.38 -10.62
C ARG A 134 -8.04 -17.85 -10.73
N GLU A 135 -7.19 -17.12 -10.01
CA GLU A 135 -7.08 -15.67 -10.14
C GLU A 135 -6.37 -15.32 -11.46
N HIS A 136 -7.12 -14.71 -12.38
CA HIS A 136 -6.65 -14.40 -13.73
C HIS A 136 -5.73 -13.18 -13.80
N LEU A 137 -5.84 -12.27 -12.84
CA LEU A 137 -5.07 -11.04 -12.77
C LEU A 137 -4.53 -10.88 -11.35
N PRO A 138 -3.58 -11.73 -10.93
CA PRO A 138 -3.06 -11.73 -9.57
C PRO A 138 -2.19 -10.51 -9.31
N TYR A 139 -2.16 -10.06 -8.06
CA TYR A 139 -1.18 -9.06 -7.61
C TYR A 139 0.24 -9.58 -7.79
N GLU A 140 1.18 -8.68 -8.09
CA GLU A 140 2.57 -9.07 -8.35
C GLU A 140 3.43 -9.10 -7.08
N PHE A 141 3.06 -8.30 -6.08
CA PHE A 141 3.76 -8.03 -4.82
C PHE A 141 5.23 -7.63 -4.98
N LYS A 142 5.58 -6.99 -6.11
CA LYS A 142 6.96 -6.64 -6.43
C LYS A 142 7.41 -5.39 -5.67
N GLY A 143 8.66 -5.41 -5.20
CA GLY A 143 9.28 -4.27 -4.52
C GLY A 143 8.83 -4.05 -3.08
N LEU A 144 7.95 -4.90 -2.55
CA LEU A 144 7.47 -4.83 -1.18
C LEU A 144 8.43 -5.58 -0.24
N VAL A 145 9.16 -4.84 0.61
CA VAL A 145 10.21 -5.39 1.50
C VAL A 145 9.71 -6.52 2.41
N ARG A 146 8.41 -6.52 2.74
CA ARG A 146 7.77 -7.51 3.62
C ARG A 146 7.37 -8.80 2.90
N ILE A 147 7.41 -8.83 1.57
CA ILE A 147 7.02 -9.97 0.74
C ILE A 147 8.25 -10.53 0.05
N ALA A 148 8.57 -11.80 0.34
CA ALA A 148 9.69 -12.51 -0.24
C ALA A 148 9.40 -12.96 -1.68
N GLY A 149 8.12 -13.17 -2.01
CA GLY A 149 7.64 -13.54 -3.34
C GLY A 149 6.24 -14.13 -3.32
N THR A 150 5.81 -14.69 -4.45
CA THR A 150 4.49 -15.31 -4.63
C THR A 150 4.61 -16.78 -5.00
N ILE A 151 3.66 -17.60 -4.52
CA ILE A 151 3.55 -19.02 -4.87
C ILE A 151 2.12 -19.27 -5.37
N THR A 152 1.98 -19.70 -6.61
CA THR A 152 0.67 -20.00 -7.20
C THR A 152 0.25 -21.44 -6.88
N GLN A 153 -0.93 -21.63 -6.32
CA GLN A 153 -1.52 -22.93 -6.03
C GLN A 153 -3.04 -22.83 -5.91
N THR A 154 -3.76 -23.95 -5.96
CA THR A 154 -5.21 -23.92 -5.67
C THR A 154 -5.45 -23.78 -4.18
N LEU A 155 -6.14 -22.70 -3.78
CA LEU A 155 -6.53 -22.44 -2.40
C LEU A 155 -7.91 -23.03 -2.09
N PRO A 156 -8.14 -23.50 -0.85
CA PRO A 156 -9.45 -23.99 -0.45
C PRO A 156 -10.48 -22.85 -0.34
N ALA A 157 -10.02 -21.61 -0.09
CA ALA A 157 -10.85 -20.41 0.02
C ALA A 157 -10.02 -19.15 -0.25
N GLY A 158 -10.65 -18.12 -0.82
CA GLY A 158 -10.01 -16.84 -1.14
C GLY A 158 -9.03 -16.90 -2.30
N ASP A 159 -8.54 -15.72 -2.67
CA ASP A 159 -7.56 -15.50 -3.73
C ASP A 159 -6.13 -15.41 -3.21
N TYR A 160 -5.96 -14.96 -1.95
CA TYR A 160 -4.64 -14.80 -1.34
C TYR A 160 -4.59 -15.35 0.10
N ALA A 161 -3.47 -15.97 0.45
CA ALA A 161 -3.16 -16.44 1.80
C ALA A 161 -1.67 -16.28 2.12
N ILE A 162 -1.28 -16.52 3.38
CA ILE A 162 0.13 -16.47 3.83
C ILE A 162 0.72 -17.87 3.73
N ALA A 163 1.84 -18.04 3.03
CA ALA A 163 2.44 -19.37 2.84
C ALA A 163 2.94 -20.00 4.14
N GLU A 164 3.53 -19.19 5.02
CA GLU A 164 4.10 -19.61 6.29
C GLU A 164 3.01 -19.93 7.34
N ALA A 165 1.80 -19.40 7.17
CA ALA A 165 0.66 -19.66 8.05
C ALA A 165 -0.66 -19.67 7.26
N PRO A 166 -0.92 -20.69 6.41
CA PRO A 166 -2.05 -20.66 5.50
C PRO A 166 -3.41 -20.67 6.20
N ALA A 167 -3.50 -21.20 7.42
CA ALA A 167 -4.78 -21.34 8.13
C ALA A 167 -5.25 -20.07 8.85
N ILE A 168 -4.41 -19.04 8.99
CA ILE A 168 -4.75 -17.87 9.83
C ILE A 168 -5.32 -16.68 9.04
N PHE A 169 -5.03 -16.61 7.74
CA PHE A 169 -5.25 -15.42 6.93
C PHE A 169 -5.76 -15.79 5.54
N CYS A 170 -6.87 -15.17 5.11
CA CYS A 170 -7.35 -15.25 3.74
C CYS A 170 -7.89 -13.90 3.26
N VAL A 171 -7.75 -13.66 1.95
CA VAL A 171 -8.29 -12.49 1.25
C VAL A 171 -9.11 -12.99 0.08
N GLU A 172 -10.37 -12.60 0.04
CA GLU A 172 -11.19 -12.59 -1.17
C GLU A 172 -11.06 -11.22 -1.83
N ARG A 173 -10.71 -11.19 -3.10
CA ARG A 173 -10.62 -9.97 -3.89
C ARG A 173 -11.84 -9.88 -4.79
N ARG A 174 -12.41 -8.67 -4.89
CA ARG A 174 -13.52 -8.40 -5.79
C ARG A 174 -13.36 -7.04 -6.44
N ARG A 175 -13.54 -6.97 -7.76
CA ARG A 175 -13.55 -5.67 -8.42
C ARG A 175 -14.89 -4.98 -8.21
N VAL A 176 -14.87 -3.65 -8.17
CA VAL A 176 -16.08 -2.85 -7.97
C VAL A 176 -17.12 -3.10 -9.07
N GLU A 177 -16.71 -3.37 -10.30
CA GLU A 177 -17.61 -3.69 -11.40
C GLU A 177 -18.34 -5.01 -11.16
N GLU A 178 -17.62 -6.04 -10.71
CA GLU A 178 -18.20 -7.34 -10.35
C GLU A 178 -19.15 -7.20 -9.17
N PHE A 179 -18.76 -6.42 -8.17
CA PHE A 179 -19.59 -6.14 -7.00
C PHE A 179 -20.89 -5.41 -7.37
N ASN A 180 -20.81 -4.43 -8.29
CA ASN A 180 -21.98 -3.73 -8.80
C ASN A 180 -22.96 -4.69 -9.52
N THR A 181 -22.48 -5.73 -10.19
CA THR A 181 -23.37 -6.74 -10.81
C THR A 181 -24.11 -7.57 -9.77
N ILE A 182 -23.49 -7.86 -8.62
CA ILE A 182 -24.13 -8.56 -7.50
C ILE A 182 -25.25 -7.71 -6.90
N PHE A 183 -25.03 -6.41 -6.81
CA PHE A 183 -26.04 -5.48 -6.30
C PHE A 183 -27.16 -5.19 -7.30
N SER A 184 -26.84 -5.08 -8.59
CA SER A 184 -27.80 -4.71 -9.64
C SER A 184 -28.73 -5.87 -10.04
N ASN A 185 -28.28 -7.13 -9.95
CA ASN A 185 -29.12 -8.31 -10.14
C ASN A 185 -29.06 -9.27 -8.93
N PRO A 186 -29.68 -8.91 -7.80
CA PRO A 186 -29.60 -9.67 -6.55
C PRO A 186 -30.10 -11.11 -6.63
N SER A 187 -31.21 -11.33 -7.36
CA SER A 187 -31.92 -12.62 -7.34
C SER A 187 -31.04 -13.76 -7.85
N ASP A 188 -30.20 -13.47 -8.85
CA ASP A 188 -29.35 -14.46 -9.49
C ASP A 188 -27.93 -14.47 -8.91
N ASN A 189 -27.36 -13.29 -8.65
CA ASN A 189 -25.93 -13.17 -8.34
C ASN A 189 -25.64 -13.23 -6.83
N ARG A 190 -26.52 -12.70 -5.98
CA ARG A 190 -26.26 -12.61 -4.54
C ARG A 190 -26.16 -13.99 -3.86
N PRO A 191 -27.03 -14.97 -4.14
CA PRO A 191 -26.91 -16.29 -3.51
C PRO A 191 -25.60 -17.00 -3.86
N ARG A 192 -25.12 -16.84 -5.10
CA ARG A 192 -23.83 -17.39 -5.53
C ARG A 192 -22.69 -16.72 -4.77
N PHE A 193 -22.66 -15.40 -4.75
CA PHE A 193 -21.63 -14.64 -4.04
C PHE A 193 -21.57 -14.98 -2.55
N LEU A 194 -22.73 -15.10 -1.88
CA LEU A 194 -22.77 -15.50 -0.47
C LEU A 194 -22.18 -16.90 -0.24
N ARG A 195 -22.38 -17.86 -1.16
CA ARG A 195 -21.76 -19.19 -1.08
C ARG A 195 -20.25 -19.16 -1.31
N GLU A 196 -19.76 -18.24 -2.13
CA GLU A 196 -18.31 -18.03 -2.34
C GLU A 196 -17.62 -17.55 -1.05
N LEU A 197 -18.34 -16.83 -0.17
CA LEU A 197 -17.82 -16.34 1.11
C LEU A 197 -17.87 -17.37 2.25
N GLU A 198 -18.69 -18.41 2.17
CA GLU A 198 -18.83 -19.42 3.25
C GLU A 198 -17.49 -20.12 3.60
N PRO A 199 -16.63 -20.55 2.64
CA PRO A 199 -15.33 -21.15 2.96
C PRO A 199 -14.38 -20.25 3.75
N LEU A 200 -14.50 -18.93 3.65
CA LEU A 200 -13.66 -17.98 4.39
C LEU A 200 -13.89 -18.04 5.91
N LEU A 201 -15.02 -18.59 6.37
CA LEU A 201 -15.33 -18.73 7.79
C LEU A 201 -14.33 -19.60 8.55
N ALA A 202 -13.58 -20.46 7.85
CA ALA A 202 -12.54 -21.31 8.42
C ALA A 202 -11.31 -20.52 8.92
N TYR A 203 -11.18 -19.25 8.52
CA TYR A 203 -10.00 -18.44 8.78
C TYR A 203 -10.29 -17.40 9.87
N PRO A 204 -9.43 -17.24 10.89
CA PRO A 204 -9.64 -16.24 11.94
C PRO A 204 -9.49 -14.80 11.42
N HIS A 205 -8.60 -14.58 10.45
CA HIS A 205 -8.43 -13.30 9.78
C HIS A 205 -8.86 -13.44 8.31
N ARG A 206 -9.99 -12.82 7.99
CA ARG A 206 -10.67 -12.97 6.72
C ARG A 206 -11.04 -11.59 6.18
N PHE A 207 -10.65 -11.32 4.94
CA PHE A 207 -10.77 -10.01 4.33
C PHE A 207 -11.52 -10.10 3.02
N LEU A 208 -12.37 -9.10 2.76
CA LEU A 208 -12.93 -8.84 1.45
C LEU A 208 -12.34 -7.52 0.94
N VAL A 209 -11.53 -7.58 -0.09
CA VAL A 209 -10.94 -6.40 -0.74
C VAL A 209 -11.80 -6.03 -1.93
N ILE A 210 -12.37 -4.82 -1.89
CA ILE A 210 -13.12 -4.23 -2.99
C ILE A 210 -12.21 -3.24 -3.70
N GLU A 211 -11.73 -3.64 -4.88
CA GLU A 211 -10.80 -2.88 -5.71
C GLU A 211 -11.55 -2.09 -6.78
N GLY A 212 -11.25 -0.80 -6.85
CA GLY A 212 -11.72 0.11 -7.88
C GLY A 212 -12.57 1.23 -7.33
N ALA A 213 -12.60 2.35 -8.06
CA ALA A 213 -13.36 3.52 -7.68
C ALA A 213 -14.86 3.21 -7.68
N ILE A 214 -15.48 3.28 -6.50
CA ILE A 214 -16.94 3.26 -6.37
C ILE A 214 -17.48 4.56 -6.95
N GLN A 215 -17.83 4.53 -8.24
CA GLN A 215 -18.47 5.65 -8.89
C GLN A 215 -19.93 5.74 -8.45
N TYR A 216 -20.19 6.67 -7.54
CA TYR A 216 -21.57 7.05 -7.20
C TYR A 216 -22.13 7.83 -8.39
N ASN A 217 -22.89 7.15 -9.25
CA ASN A 217 -23.60 7.82 -10.31
C ASN A 217 -24.48 8.90 -9.68
N SER A 218 -24.05 10.15 -9.86
CA SER A 218 -24.71 11.36 -9.38
C SER A 218 -25.90 11.66 -10.29
N GLY A 219 -26.84 10.73 -10.41
CA GLY A 219 -28.21 11.13 -10.66
C GLY A 219 -28.65 11.87 -9.42
N GLY A 220 -28.55 13.22 -9.44
CA GLY A 220 -28.71 14.12 -8.30
C GLY A 220 -30.08 14.08 -7.63
N GLY A 221 -30.43 12.94 -7.04
CA GLY A 221 -31.73 12.64 -6.47
C GLY A 221 -31.70 11.45 -5.53
N ARG A 222 -32.82 11.23 -4.82
CA ARG A 222 -32.94 10.23 -3.75
C ARG A 222 -32.61 8.81 -4.21
N LEU A 223 -32.86 8.44 -5.47
CA LEU A 223 -32.56 7.10 -5.99
C LEU A 223 -31.07 6.74 -5.98
N GLY A 224 -30.18 7.67 -6.33
CA GLY A 224 -28.73 7.44 -6.26
C GLY A 224 -28.22 7.27 -4.82
N GLN A 225 -28.85 7.98 -3.87
CA GLN A 225 -28.57 7.83 -2.44
C GLN A 225 -29.11 6.51 -1.88
N TYR A 226 -30.29 6.03 -2.32
CA TYR A 226 -30.83 4.73 -1.93
C TYR A 226 -29.96 3.57 -2.43
N HIS A 227 -29.41 3.66 -3.64
CA HIS A 227 -28.47 2.66 -4.17
C HIS A 227 -27.17 2.62 -3.35
N ARG A 228 -26.63 3.78 -2.97
CA ARG A 228 -25.43 3.86 -2.11
C ARG A 228 -25.68 3.27 -0.72
N ASN A 229 -26.75 3.70 -0.05
CA ASN A 229 -27.04 3.22 1.31
C ASN A 229 -27.30 1.72 1.30
N GLY A 230 -28.08 1.22 0.34
CA GLY A 230 -28.33 -0.22 0.22
C GLY A 230 -27.06 -1.04 -0.02
N MET A 231 -26.07 -0.49 -0.73
CA MET A 231 -24.78 -1.14 -0.92
C MET A 231 -23.96 -1.19 0.36
N VAL A 232 -23.90 -0.08 1.11
CA VAL A 232 -23.22 -0.02 2.41
C VAL A 232 -23.90 -0.95 3.41
N ASP A 233 -25.24 -0.91 3.51
CA ASP A 233 -26.03 -1.79 4.37
C ASP A 233 -25.78 -3.27 4.03
N PHE A 234 -25.65 -3.59 2.74
CA PHE A 234 -25.32 -4.95 2.30
C PHE A 234 -23.90 -5.35 2.72
N LEU A 235 -22.92 -4.47 2.57
CA LEU A 235 -21.53 -4.71 3.01
C LEU A 235 -21.46 -4.88 4.53
N ASP A 236 -22.15 -4.05 5.30
CA ASP A 236 -22.26 -4.17 6.74
C ASP A 236 -22.92 -5.51 7.15
N ALA A 237 -23.94 -5.96 6.40
CA ALA A 237 -24.54 -7.28 6.61
C ALA A 237 -23.56 -8.43 6.32
N LEU A 238 -22.66 -8.30 5.34
CA LEU A 238 -21.60 -9.27 5.10
C LEU A 238 -20.60 -9.29 6.27
N THR A 239 -20.17 -8.12 6.76
CA THR A 239 -19.32 -8.02 7.94
C THR A 239 -19.99 -8.67 9.15
N ALA A 240 -21.26 -8.41 9.40
CA ALA A 240 -21.99 -8.98 10.53
C ALA A 240 -22.18 -10.50 10.42
N ARG A 241 -22.52 -11.01 9.22
CA ARG A 241 -22.78 -12.45 9.01
C ARG A 241 -21.49 -13.27 8.99
N PHE A 242 -20.49 -12.80 8.25
CA PHE A 242 -19.30 -13.58 7.96
C PHE A 242 -18.09 -13.18 8.83
N GLY A 243 -18.16 -12.08 9.58
CA GLY A 243 -17.00 -11.55 10.31
C GLY A 243 -15.89 -11.05 9.38
N LEU A 244 -16.26 -10.59 8.18
CA LEU A 244 -15.32 -10.07 7.18
C LEU A 244 -14.88 -8.66 7.52
N GLN A 245 -13.57 -8.43 7.46
CA GLN A 245 -13.04 -7.07 7.38
C GLN A 245 -13.02 -6.62 5.92
N ILE A 246 -13.83 -5.61 5.61
CA ILE A 246 -13.99 -5.10 4.25
C ILE A 246 -13.01 -3.95 4.04
N ILE A 247 -12.21 -4.04 2.99
CA ILE A 247 -11.20 -3.05 2.62
C ILE A 247 -11.59 -2.46 1.29
N TYR A 248 -11.63 -1.14 1.22
CA TYR A 248 -11.84 -0.41 -0.02
C TYR A 248 -10.52 0.14 -0.51
N SER A 249 -10.29 0.05 -1.81
CA SER A 249 -9.10 0.63 -2.43
C SER A 249 -9.48 1.19 -3.79
N ASP A 250 -9.13 2.44 -4.05
CA ASP A 250 -9.54 3.12 -5.28
C ASP A 250 -8.72 2.67 -6.50
N SER A 251 -7.52 2.13 -6.25
CA SER A 251 -6.65 1.56 -7.28
C SER A 251 -6.15 0.16 -6.93
N ARG A 252 -5.69 -0.53 -7.98
CA ARG A 252 -5.08 -1.85 -7.89
C ARG A 252 -3.83 -1.87 -7.03
N GLU A 253 -2.98 -0.87 -7.21
CA GLU A 253 -1.70 -0.73 -6.52
C GLU A 253 -1.90 -0.52 -5.02
N GLU A 254 -2.88 0.30 -4.65
CA GLU A 254 -3.24 0.50 -3.24
C GLU A 254 -3.77 -0.79 -2.61
N ALA A 255 -4.65 -1.51 -3.33
CA ALA A 255 -5.22 -2.76 -2.87
C ALA A 255 -4.14 -3.82 -2.64
N GLU A 256 -3.19 -3.92 -3.57
CA GLU A 256 -2.02 -4.81 -3.49
C GLU A 256 -1.16 -4.50 -2.25
N GLU A 257 -0.82 -3.22 -2.05
CA GLU A 257 -0.01 -2.80 -0.90
C GLU A 257 -0.75 -3.08 0.43
N ARG A 258 -2.08 -2.87 0.47
CA ARG A 258 -2.90 -3.14 1.66
C ARG A 258 -2.93 -4.62 1.99
N VAL A 259 -3.13 -5.49 1.00
CA VAL A 259 -3.09 -6.94 1.19
C VAL A 259 -1.73 -7.38 1.73
N ALA A 260 -0.63 -6.89 1.15
CA ALA A 260 0.72 -7.21 1.61
C ALA A 260 0.98 -6.77 3.06
N ASN A 261 0.57 -5.55 3.40
CA ASN A 261 0.75 -5.00 4.74
C ASN A 261 -0.05 -5.76 5.80
N LEU A 262 -1.30 -6.10 5.48
CA LEU A 262 -2.14 -6.90 6.39
C LEU A 262 -1.57 -8.31 6.57
N ALA A 263 -1.18 -8.96 5.48
CA ALA A 263 -0.59 -10.30 5.55
C ALA A 263 0.67 -10.29 6.46
N ALA A 264 1.57 -9.33 6.25
CA ALA A 264 2.78 -9.20 7.05
C ALA A 264 2.48 -8.89 8.53
N LEU A 265 1.52 -7.99 8.82
CA LEU A 265 1.13 -7.63 10.18
C LEU A 265 0.50 -8.81 10.92
N HIS A 266 -0.42 -9.52 10.28
CA HIS A 266 -1.09 -10.68 10.87
C HIS A 266 -0.12 -11.84 11.11
N TYR A 267 0.83 -12.07 10.20
CA TYR A 267 1.89 -13.04 10.43
C TYR A 267 2.81 -12.65 11.58
N ALA A 268 3.18 -11.37 11.67
CA ALA A 268 4.02 -10.88 12.75
C ALA A 268 3.41 -11.10 14.14
N TYR A 269 2.12 -10.79 14.29
CA TYR A 269 1.40 -11.05 15.54
C TYR A 269 1.24 -12.55 15.81
N HIS A 270 1.00 -13.36 14.78
CA HIS A 270 0.96 -14.81 14.93
C HIS A 270 2.30 -15.37 15.45
N LEU A 271 3.41 -14.90 14.89
CA LEU A 271 4.75 -15.28 15.34
C LEU A 271 5.02 -14.82 16.77
N ALA A 272 4.60 -13.61 17.13
CA ALA A 272 4.73 -13.08 18.49
C ALA A 272 3.92 -13.90 19.51
N GLU A 273 2.69 -14.29 19.17
CA GLU A 273 1.84 -15.18 19.98
C GLU A 273 2.50 -16.55 20.19
N GLN A 274 3.04 -17.16 19.12
CA GLN A 274 3.77 -18.44 19.21
C GLN A 274 5.01 -18.34 20.12
N GLN A 275 5.65 -17.18 20.19
CA GLN A 275 6.78 -16.90 21.07
C GLN A 275 6.38 -16.50 22.50
N GLY A 276 5.07 -16.50 22.81
CA GLY A 276 4.56 -16.16 24.14
C GLY A 276 4.54 -14.67 24.47
N LEU A 277 4.75 -13.80 23.47
CA LEU A 277 4.81 -12.35 23.65
C LEU A 277 3.43 -11.68 23.58
N GLY A 278 2.43 -12.40 23.05
CA GLY A 278 1.05 -11.95 22.91
C GLY A 278 0.85 -10.86 21.85
N ARG A 279 -0.34 -10.26 21.81
CA ARG A 279 -0.68 -9.14 20.93
C ARG A 279 -0.53 -7.82 21.69
N CYS A 280 0.55 -7.07 21.49
CA CYS A 280 0.65 -5.71 22.00
C CYS A 280 0.83 -4.72 20.85
N LEU A 281 -0.06 -3.74 20.78
CA LEU A 281 0.16 -2.51 20.02
C LEU A 281 0.97 -1.56 20.90
N THR A 282 2.14 -1.16 20.44
CA THR A 282 2.98 -0.16 21.12
C THR A 282 3.01 1.13 20.31
N GLU A 283 3.29 2.28 20.95
CA GLU A 283 3.32 3.60 20.28
C GLU A 283 4.29 3.68 19.09
N ASN A 284 5.23 2.72 18.96
CA ASN A 284 6.22 2.67 17.89
C ASN A 284 5.87 1.65 16.78
N ASP A 285 4.71 1.01 16.83
CA ASP A 285 4.21 0.15 15.75
C ASP A 285 3.49 1.01 14.69
N ALA A 286 4.27 1.63 13.81
CA ALA A 286 3.81 2.42 12.65
C ALA A 286 4.24 1.77 11.32
#